data_AF-A0AAP2DLU9-F1
#
_entry.id   AF-A0AAP2DLU9-F1
#
_cell.length_a   1.000
_cell.length_b   1.000
_cell.length_c   1.000
_cell.angle_alpha   90.00
_cell.angle_beta   90.00
_cell.angle_gamma   90.00
#
_symmetry.space_group_name_H-M   'P 1'
#
loop_
_entity.id
_entity.type
_entity.pdbx_description
1 polymer ?
#
loop_
_entity_poly.entity_id
_entity_poly.type
_entity_poly.pdbx_seq_one_letter_code
_entity_poly.pdbx_strand_id
1 'polypeptide(L)'
;MGLLYCDFSVILFMLFEAKRKQRIIPVIKPLANTSLEFVSTIGNLYYQNGDHRNLAEKKVSFLLEQIRSKYLLKTNQLNDEFFTALASKSGNRKEDIEELFKTISFISTSTVISAGQLVDLNNKIERFNAGNAGFTQSRKEAQRNRKEIK
;
A
#
# COMPACT_ATOMS: atom_id res chain seq x y z
N MET A 1 73.60 -4.11 -4.92
CA MET A 1 72.52 -5.07 -5.20
C MET A 1 71.31 -4.93 -4.26
N GLY A 2 71.47 -4.53 -2.98
CA GLY A 2 70.33 -4.41 -2.04
C GLY A 2 69.39 -3.21 -2.24
N LEU A 3 69.90 -2.06 -2.70
CA LEU A 3 69.07 -0.84 -2.89
C LEU A 3 68.01 -0.99 -4.00
N LEU A 4 68.33 -1.76 -5.06
CA LEU A 4 67.40 -2.02 -6.17
C LEU A 4 66.18 -2.85 -5.76
N TYR A 5 66.31 -3.69 -4.71
CA TYR A 5 65.19 -4.49 -4.22
C TYR A 5 64.18 -3.66 -3.41
N CYS A 6 64.62 -2.56 -2.78
CA CYS A 6 63.75 -1.64 -2.07
C CYS A 6 62.88 -0.83 -3.04
N ASP A 7 63.45 -0.36 -4.15
CA ASP A 7 62.68 0.36 -5.16
C ASP A 7 61.63 -0.55 -5.82
N PHE A 8 61.99 -1.82 -6.06
CA PHE A 8 61.08 -2.80 -6.64
C PHE A 8 59.93 -3.19 -5.71
N SER A 9 60.16 -3.28 -4.39
CA SER A 9 59.11 -3.60 -3.42
C SER A 9 58.10 -2.46 -3.26
N VAL A 10 58.55 -1.21 -3.33
CA VAL A 10 57.68 -0.03 -3.29
C VAL A 10 56.79 0.05 -4.53
N ILE A 11 57.36 -0.21 -5.72
CA ILE A 11 56.59 -0.24 -6.98
C ILE A 11 55.57 -1.38 -6.99
N LEU A 12 55.95 -2.57 -6.52
CA LEU A 12 55.05 -3.71 -6.43
C LEU A 12 53.92 -3.46 -5.43
N PHE A 13 54.21 -2.84 -4.29
CA PHE A 13 53.21 -2.46 -3.29
C PHE A 13 52.20 -1.45 -3.86
N MET A 14 52.67 -0.46 -4.61
CA MET A 14 51.81 0.55 -5.23
C MET A 14 50.88 -0.04 -6.32
N LEU A 15 51.37 -1.03 -7.08
CA LEU A 15 50.57 -1.75 -8.08
C LEU A 15 49.47 -2.61 -7.46
N PHE A 16 49.70 -3.21 -6.28
CA PHE A 16 48.69 -3.98 -5.57
C PHE A 16 47.57 -3.11 -4.99
N GLU A 17 47.90 -1.93 -4.47
CA GLU A 17 46.92 -0.97 -3.93
C GLU A 17 46.00 -0.39 -5.03
N ALA A 18 46.50 -0.23 -6.26
CA ALA A 18 45.74 0.33 -7.38
C ALA A 18 44.58 -0.55 -7.88
N LYS A 19 44.58 -1.85 -7.58
CA LYS A 19 43.59 -2.81 -8.12
C LYS A 19 42.24 -2.83 -7.38
N ARG A 20 42.09 -2.11 -6.26
CA ARG A 20 40.88 -2.14 -5.40
C ARG A 20 40.08 -0.84 -5.36
N LYS A 21 40.10 0.00 -6.41
CA LYS A 21 39.25 1.21 -6.47
C LYS A 21 38.41 1.30 -7.76
N GLN A 22 37.11 1.03 -7.55
CA GLN A 22 35.93 1.62 -8.18
C GLN A 22 35.49 1.16 -9.58
N ARG A 23 34.41 0.35 -9.60
CA ARG A 23 33.43 0.38 -10.70
C ARG A 23 32.41 1.48 -10.38
N ILE A 24 32.21 2.42 -11.30
CA ILE A 24 31.09 3.36 -11.23
C ILE A 24 29.80 2.54 -11.24
N ILE A 25 29.00 2.66 -10.18
CA ILE A 25 27.64 2.12 -10.15
C ILE A 25 26.81 3.09 -11.01
N PRO A 26 26.31 2.68 -12.19
CA PRO A 26 25.42 3.54 -12.95
C PRO A 26 24.21 3.86 -12.08
N VAL A 27 23.74 5.11 -12.12
CA VAL A 27 22.52 5.51 -11.43
C VAL A 27 21.36 4.70 -12.01
N ILE A 28 20.98 3.63 -11.33
CA ILE A 28 19.81 2.84 -11.67
C ILE A 28 18.63 3.78 -11.43
N LYS A 29 17.96 4.23 -12.49
CA LYS A 29 16.68 4.92 -12.35
C LYS A 29 15.79 4.04 -11.44
N PRO A 30 15.16 4.58 -10.39
CA PRO A 30 14.29 3.78 -9.54
C PRO A 30 13.27 3.09 -10.45
N LEU A 31 13.12 1.77 -10.26
CA LEU A 31 12.19 0.97 -11.05
C LEU A 31 10.81 1.61 -10.95
N ALA A 32 10.24 2.03 -12.09
CA ALA A 32 8.91 2.58 -12.12
C ALA A 32 7.94 1.49 -11.67
N ASN A 33 7.54 1.52 -10.39
CA ASN A 33 6.53 0.73 -9.70
C ASN A 33 5.94 -0.48 -10.48
N THR A 34 6.78 -1.46 -10.85
CA THR A 34 6.31 -2.69 -11.51
C THR A 34 5.45 -3.52 -10.57
N SER A 35 5.61 -3.34 -9.25
CA SER A 35 4.70 -3.89 -8.24
C SER A 35 3.28 -3.36 -8.39
N LEU A 36 3.08 -2.09 -8.74
CA LEU A 36 1.73 -1.52 -8.87
C LEU A 36 1.05 -2.03 -10.13
N GLU A 37 1.78 -2.10 -11.24
CA GLU A 37 1.27 -2.66 -12.49
C GLU A 37 0.98 -4.16 -12.34
N PHE A 38 1.87 -4.92 -11.71
CA PHE A 38 1.67 -6.34 -11.40
C PHE A 38 0.49 -6.61 -10.44
N VAL A 39 0.36 -5.82 -9.37
CA VAL A 39 -0.80 -5.86 -8.46
C VAL A 39 -2.08 -5.48 -9.20
N SER A 40 -2.00 -4.56 -10.16
CA SER A 40 -3.14 -4.17 -11.00
C SER A 40 -3.53 -5.28 -11.99
N THR A 41 -2.56 -6.00 -12.57
CA THR A 41 -2.83 -7.14 -13.47
C THR A 41 -3.45 -8.32 -12.73
N ILE A 42 -2.90 -8.68 -11.56
CA ILE A 42 -3.50 -9.71 -10.70
C ILE A 42 -4.88 -9.24 -10.21
N GLY A 43 -4.98 -7.98 -9.78
CA GLY A 43 -6.25 -7.35 -9.38
C GLY A 43 -7.30 -7.40 -10.48
N ASN A 44 -6.91 -7.15 -11.73
CA ASN A 44 -7.79 -7.23 -12.90
C ASN A 44 -8.21 -8.68 -13.22
N LEU A 45 -7.32 -9.65 -13.05
CA LEU A 45 -7.63 -11.07 -13.25
C LEU A 45 -8.64 -11.58 -12.20
N TYR A 46 -8.44 -11.22 -10.92
CA TYR A 46 -9.39 -11.53 -9.85
C TYR A 46 -10.71 -10.75 -9.98
N TYR A 47 -10.64 -9.52 -10.51
CA TYR A 47 -11.82 -8.73 -10.86
C TYR A 47 -12.60 -9.36 -12.01
N GLN A 48 -11.93 -9.97 -13.00
CA GLN A 48 -12.57 -10.64 -14.13
C GLN A 48 -13.19 -12.00 -13.78
N ASN A 49 -12.72 -12.69 -12.74
CA ASN A 49 -13.25 -13.99 -12.30
C ASN A 49 -14.62 -13.92 -11.58
N GLY A 50 -15.26 -12.74 -11.52
CA GLY A 50 -16.72 -12.64 -11.52
C GLY A 50 -17.45 -12.69 -10.18
N ASP A 51 -16.78 -12.93 -9.05
CA ASP A 51 -17.44 -12.92 -7.74
C ASP A 51 -17.06 -11.70 -6.90
N HIS A 52 -17.46 -10.52 -7.40
CA HIS A 52 -17.27 -9.24 -6.72
C HIS A 52 -17.92 -9.21 -5.33
N ARG A 53 -18.99 -10.00 -5.15
CA ARG A 53 -19.67 -10.15 -3.86
C ARG A 53 -18.81 -10.89 -2.86
N ASN A 54 -18.30 -12.07 -3.23
CA ASN A 54 -17.43 -12.84 -2.34
C ASN A 54 -16.18 -12.03 -1.91
N LEU A 55 -15.61 -11.27 -2.84
CA LEU A 55 -14.49 -10.38 -2.54
C LEU A 55 -14.89 -9.23 -1.61
N ALA A 56 -16.06 -8.61 -1.82
CA ALA A 56 -16.59 -7.58 -0.93
C ALA A 56 -16.82 -8.13 0.49
N GLU A 57 -17.45 -9.30 0.63
CA GLU A 57 -17.71 -9.95 1.90
C GLU A 57 -16.41 -10.25 2.66
N LYS A 58 -15.39 -10.80 1.98
CA LYS A 58 -14.07 -11.03 2.57
C LYS A 58 -13.41 -9.73 3.05
N LYS A 59 -13.50 -8.65 2.26
CA LYS A 59 -12.99 -7.33 2.64
C LYS A 59 -13.72 -6.76 3.87
N VAL A 60 -15.04 -6.89 3.93
CA VAL A 60 -15.84 -6.47 5.10
C VAL A 60 -15.46 -7.27 6.34
N SER A 61 -15.37 -8.60 6.23
CA SER A 61 -14.97 -9.48 7.33
C SER A 61 -13.59 -9.11 7.86
N PHE A 62 -12.62 -8.87 6.97
CA PHE A 62 -11.28 -8.43 7.32
C PHE A 62 -11.26 -7.06 8.01
N LEU A 63 -12.07 -6.10 7.55
CA LEU A 63 -12.22 -4.80 8.20
C LEU A 63 -12.75 -4.95 9.63
N LEU A 64 -13.81 -5.73 9.82
CA LEU A 64 -14.41 -5.93 11.15
C LEU A 64 -13.42 -6.61 12.09
N GLU A 65 -12.64 -7.57 11.59
CA GLU A 65 -11.61 -8.24 12.38
C GLU A 65 -10.47 -7.29 12.77
N GLN A 66 -10.03 -6.43 11.84
CA GLN A 66 -9.08 -5.38 12.16
C GLN A 66 -9.61 -4.42 13.23
N ILE A 67 -10.90 -4.06 13.17
CA ILE A 67 -11.51 -3.19 14.18
C ILE A 67 -11.51 -3.89 15.56
N ARG A 68 -11.86 -5.17 15.62
CA ARG A 68 -11.84 -5.95 16.87
C ARG A 68 -10.41 -6.07 17.42
N SER A 69 -9.45 -6.41 16.57
CA SER A 69 -8.07 -6.63 16.99
C SER A 69 -7.37 -5.32 17.40
N LYS A 70 -7.54 -4.24 16.63
CA LYS A 70 -6.83 -2.97 16.85
C LYS A 70 -7.51 -2.09 17.90
N TYR A 71 -8.84 -2.01 17.89
CA TYR A 71 -9.58 -1.09 18.75
C TYR A 71 -10.28 -1.79 19.92
N LEU A 72 -10.22 -3.12 19.99
CA LEU A 72 -10.85 -3.95 21.03
C LEU A 72 -12.36 -3.69 21.16
N LEU A 73 -13.00 -3.31 20.05
CA LEU A 73 -14.42 -3.01 20.00
C LEU A 73 -15.22 -4.25 19.60
N LYS A 74 -16.28 -4.55 20.37
CA LYS A 74 -17.23 -5.60 20.03
C LYS A 74 -18.11 -5.12 18.87
N THR A 75 -17.97 -5.72 17.70
CA THR A 75 -18.83 -5.43 16.53
C THR A 75 -20.17 -6.18 16.59
N ASN A 76 -20.61 -6.63 17.76
CA ASN A 76 -21.85 -7.41 17.94
C ASN A 76 -23.10 -6.52 17.88
N GLN A 77 -22.92 -5.21 18.13
CA GLN A 77 -23.96 -4.19 18.08
C GLN A 77 -23.35 -2.95 17.42
N LEU A 78 -23.74 -2.68 16.17
CA LEU A 78 -23.30 -1.50 15.42
C LEU A 78 -24.14 -0.28 15.81
N ASN A 79 -24.08 0.08 17.09
CA ASN A 79 -24.88 1.15 17.68
C ASN A 79 -24.12 2.48 17.65
N ASP A 80 -24.81 3.56 17.99
CA ASP A 80 -24.24 4.91 17.98
C ASP A 80 -23.04 5.08 18.93
N GLU A 81 -23.05 4.30 20.02
CA GLU A 81 -21.92 4.16 20.96
C GLU A 81 -20.69 3.52 20.30
N PHE A 82 -20.88 2.52 19.44
CA PHE A 82 -19.80 1.88 18.69
C PHE A 82 -19.17 2.88 17.71
N PHE A 83 -19.98 3.66 16.98
CA PHE A 83 -19.47 4.68 16.07
C PHE A 83 -18.68 5.77 16.79
N THR A 84 -19.17 6.21 17.95
CA THR A 84 -18.50 7.21 18.77
C THR A 84 -17.17 6.68 19.34
N ALA A 85 -17.16 5.43 19.84
CA ALA A 85 -15.96 4.78 20.34
C ALA A 85 -14.94 4.52 19.23
N LEU A 86 -15.40 4.13 18.04
CA LEU A 86 -14.55 3.90 16.87
C LEU A 86 -13.95 5.21 16.34
N ALA A 87 -14.73 6.29 16.28
CA ALA A 87 -14.26 7.63 15.93
C ALA A 87 -13.16 8.10 16.88
N SER A 88 -13.42 7.99 18.18
CA SER A 88 -12.47 8.37 19.24
C SER A 88 -11.16 7.58 19.17
N LYS A 89 -11.22 6.27 18.90
CA LYS A 89 -10.02 5.42 18.82
C LYS A 89 -9.28 5.47 17.49
N SER A 90 -9.99 5.66 16.37
CA SER A 90 -9.40 5.69 15.03
C SER A 90 -8.91 7.07 14.61
N GLY A 91 -9.39 8.14 15.25
CA GLY A 91 -9.12 9.52 14.84
C GLY A 91 -9.85 9.95 13.56
N ASN A 92 -10.74 9.10 13.04
CA ASN A 92 -11.61 9.41 11.91
C ASN A 92 -12.89 10.09 12.40
N ARG A 93 -13.52 10.90 11.54
CA ARG A 93 -14.80 11.56 11.85
C ARG A 93 -15.93 10.54 11.92
N LYS A 94 -16.89 10.75 12.81
CA LYS A 94 -18.02 9.82 13.02
C LYS A 94 -18.83 9.66 11.73
N GLU A 95 -19.03 10.75 10.99
CA GLU A 95 -19.79 10.77 9.74
C GLU A 95 -19.14 9.88 8.66
N ASP A 96 -17.81 9.88 8.56
CA ASP A 96 -17.08 9.05 7.59
C ASP A 96 -17.20 7.56 7.91
N ILE A 97 -17.25 7.22 9.21
CA ILE A 97 -17.43 5.84 9.68
C ILE A 97 -18.87 5.39 9.43
N GLU A 98 -19.86 6.21 9.76
CA GLU A 98 -21.28 5.91 9.50
C GLU A 98 -21.53 5.70 8.01
N GLU A 99 -20.93 6.53 7.15
CA GLU A 99 -21.04 6.39 5.69
C GLU A 99 -20.43 5.07 5.18
N LEU A 100 -19.26 4.68 5.72
CA LEU A 100 -18.63 3.39 5.41
C LEU A 100 -19.55 2.22 5.79
N PHE A 101 -20.09 2.23 7.01
CA PHE A 101 -20.96 1.15 7.49
C PHE A 101 -22.31 1.12 6.76
N LYS A 102 -22.82 2.26 6.31
CA LYS A 102 -23.99 2.33 5.42
C LYS A 102 -23.73 1.65 4.07
N THR A 103 -22.56 1.90 3.47
CA THR A 103 -22.13 1.21 2.23
C THR A 103 -21.98 -0.30 2.47
N ILE A 104 -21.42 -0.71 3.61
CA ILE A 104 -21.29 -2.14 3.98
C ILE A 104 -22.67 -2.79 4.10
N SER A 105 -23.62 -2.14 4.77
CA SER A 105 -24.98 -2.65 4.90
C SER A 105 -25.64 -2.81 3.53
N PHE A 106 -25.54 -1.80 2.67
CA PHE A 106 -26.06 -1.86 1.29
C PHE A 106 -25.46 -3.03 0.48
N ILE A 107 -24.15 -3.27 0.61
CA ILE A 107 -23.44 -4.37 -0.05
C ILE A 107 -23.89 -5.73 0.50
N SER A 108 -24.13 -5.85 1.80
CA SER A 108 -24.61 -7.10 2.41
C SER A 108 -26.01 -7.49 1.94
N THR A 109 -26.91 -6.51 1.78
CA THR A 109 -28.28 -6.70 1.28
C THR A 109 -28.35 -6.93 -0.23
N SER A 110 -27.40 -6.40 -1.00
CA SER A 110 -27.40 -6.51 -2.46
C SER A 110 -26.92 -7.88 -2.94
N THR A 111 -27.74 -8.60 -3.71
CA THR A 111 -27.40 -9.93 -4.25
C THR A 111 -26.31 -9.90 -5.32
N VAL A 112 -26.23 -8.81 -6.10
CA VAL A 112 -25.22 -8.58 -7.12
C VAL A 112 -24.52 -7.25 -6.82
N ILE A 113 -23.19 -7.27 -6.78
CA ILE A 113 -22.36 -6.09 -6.55
C ILE A 113 -21.61 -5.79 -7.82
N SER A 114 -21.75 -4.55 -8.30
CA SER A 114 -20.97 -4.07 -9.43
C SER A 114 -19.53 -3.81 -9.01
N ALA A 115 -18.64 -3.91 -9.99
CA ALA A 115 -17.28 -3.43 -9.91
C ALA A 115 -17.12 -2.03 -9.27
N GLY A 116 -17.95 -1.07 -9.68
CA GLY A 116 -17.89 0.30 -9.16
C GLY A 116 -18.18 0.37 -7.66
N GLN A 117 -19.13 -0.43 -7.18
CA GLN A 117 -19.47 -0.51 -5.75
C GLN A 117 -18.36 -1.18 -4.93
N LEU A 118 -17.70 -2.20 -5.49
CA LEU A 118 -16.54 -2.83 -4.85
C LEU A 118 -15.36 -1.86 -4.74
N VAL A 119 -15.12 -1.06 -5.78
CA VAL A 119 -14.09 -0.02 -5.78
C VAL A 119 -14.43 1.08 -4.76
N ASP A 120 -15.70 1.51 -4.69
CA ASP A 120 -16.15 2.48 -3.69
C ASP A 120 -15.93 1.97 -2.26
N LEU A 121 -16.34 0.72 -1.96
CA LEU A 121 -16.07 0.08 -0.67
C LEU A 121 -14.58 0.07 -0.36
N ASN A 122 -13.74 -0.33 -1.32
CA ASN A 122 -12.30 -0.36 -1.13
C ASN A 122 -11.75 1.04 -0.80
N ASN A 123 -12.17 2.06 -1.54
CA ASN A 123 -11.74 3.44 -1.30
C ASN A 123 -12.15 3.93 0.08
N LYS A 124 -13.35 3.61 0.56
CA LYS A 124 -13.79 3.98 1.91
C LYS A 124 -13.01 3.24 3.00
N ILE A 125 -12.69 1.96 2.78
CA ILE A 125 -11.83 1.18 3.69
C ILE A 125 -10.41 1.75 3.74
N GLU A 126 -9.84 2.10 2.59
CA GLU A 126 -8.52 2.76 2.53
C GLU A 126 -8.54 4.10 3.25
N ARG A 127 -9.59 4.92 3.08
CA ARG A 127 -9.76 6.17 3.84
C ARG A 127 -9.79 5.91 5.35
N PHE A 128 -10.49 4.87 5.78
CA PHE A 128 -10.55 4.49 7.19
C PHE A 128 -9.19 4.03 7.75
N ASN A 129 -8.44 3.22 6.98
CA ASN A 129 -7.14 2.68 7.39
C ASN A 129 -6.00 3.71 7.36
N ALA A 130 -6.03 4.60 6.38
CA ALA A 130 -5.02 5.63 6.16
C ALA A 130 -4.91 6.60 7.35
N GLY A 131 -5.98 6.77 8.13
CA GLY A 131 -6.15 7.97 8.95
C GLY A 131 -5.92 9.24 8.12
N ASN A 132 -5.79 10.41 8.74
CA ASN A 132 -5.54 11.65 8.00
C ASN A 132 -4.21 11.68 7.18
N ALA A 133 -3.40 10.62 7.15
CA ALA A 133 -2.04 10.60 6.57
C ALA A 133 -1.91 9.92 5.18
N GLY A 134 -2.68 8.89 4.87
CA GLY A 134 -2.43 8.03 3.68
C GLY A 134 -2.91 8.56 2.32
N PHE A 135 -3.76 9.59 2.29
CA PHE A 135 -4.34 10.10 1.04
C PHE A 135 -3.35 10.90 0.15
N THR A 136 -2.24 11.34 0.74
CA THR A 136 -1.27 12.20 0.04
C THR A 136 -0.44 11.43 -0.99
N GLN A 137 -0.17 10.14 -0.77
CA GLN A 137 0.74 9.35 -1.62
C GLN A 137 0.04 8.84 -2.89
N SER A 138 -1.10 8.17 -2.71
CA SER A 138 -1.80 7.49 -3.81
C SER A 138 -2.41 8.47 -4.83
N ARG A 139 -2.87 9.66 -4.39
CA ARG A 139 -3.31 10.73 -5.30
C ARG A 139 -2.17 11.46 -5.99
N LYS A 140 -1.05 11.71 -5.30
CA LYS A 140 0.12 12.36 -5.93
C LYS A 140 0.73 11.46 -7.00
N GLU A 141 0.77 10.15 -6.79
CA GLU A 141 1.26 9.18 -7.78
C GLU A 141 0.29 9.02 -8.96
N ALA A 142 -1.02 8.91 -8.71
CA ALA A 142 -2.02 8.86 -9.80
C ALA A 142 -2.06 10.14 -10.64
N GLN A 143 -1.86 11.31 -10.02
CA GLN A 143 -1.76 12.58 -10.74
C GLN A 143 -0.41 12.77 -11.45
N ARG A 144 0.69 12.24 -10.90
CA ARG A 144 2.01 12.27 -11.53
C ARG A 144 2.04 11.41 -12.79
N ASN A 145 1.53 10.19 -12.72
CA ASN A 145 1.49 9.29 -13.87
C ASN A 145 0.58 9.81 -15.00
N ARG A 146 -0.48 10.56 -14.69
CA ARG A 146 -1.31 11.25 -15.71
C ARG A 146 -0.60 12.41 -16.42
N LYS A 147 0.43 13.01 -15.81
CA LYS A 147 1.20 14.10 -16.43
C LYS A 147 2.35 13.60 -17.30
N GLU A 148 2.79 12.35 -17.13
CA GLU A 148 3.88 11.76 -17.91
C GLU A 148 3.40 11.11 -19.23
N ILE A 149 2.08 11.04 -19.47
CA ILE A 149 1.46 10.47 -20.69
C ILE A 149 0.98 11.58 -21.66
N LYS A 150 1.31 12.85 -21.38
CA LYS A 150 1.10 13.99 -22.29
C LYS A 150 2.45 14.64 -22.60
#